data_AF-A0AAE9W7K9-F1
#
_entry.id   AF-A0AAE9W7K9-F1
#
_cell.length_a   1.000
_cell.length_b   1.000
_cell.length_c   1.000
_cell.angle_alpha   90.00
_cell.angle_beta   90.00
_cell.angle_gamma   90.00
#
_symmetry.space_group_name_H-M   'P 1'
#
loop_
_entity.id
_entity.type
_entity.pdbx_description
1 polymer ?
#
loop_
_entity_poly.entity_id
_entity_poly.type
_entity_poly.pdbx_seq_one_letter_code
_entity_poly.pdbx_strand_id
1 'polypeptide(L)'
;MKSFPSWFRISSQFACRTHGYSVRRLPYRFFSLKSDTEPQEDSALDTKPSELEKSQEEVIRPWYVEYAERTFPKRNVYTAEVPPLPEAAPQFLQDVLDTLSQRYLVSDLKFIRPNADQPWSTSDLMLLGTCNDDAHVISVTRGITHKLKDLRIGAVQVQGLPNLSRQRIMDRRALKRPESWHNKMSSQKTNWACIHPENYNVIIHLFTKEAREFYQLESIDQDLQQILSENRESEESSSASFRRPGSKKNFMSEHRITSRDKRQFHTSCIRNDSTGEKDASFTNSSDPFEEARRMYLTNDHSFSLESFSIHVKSLLDSSPSDISLQDVNTLLTAVAVSAPPSINSLKLSRKLVSHRIHHLTSFYTSIQKATPIDIIALRRILSKCLLCSCMVETNDFQYLDPRIYKTEQLMYRHGITMTVKSYMLILNIFAKYNRWKDVWLRWSKLTNIGILLDEDMYCHIFRLVAESKNERAAIYALSNVFEDMVFQSPELFASKNIAVYLSRCLDLISFQNDNSYPSVHKYIQVSKSRGN
;
A
#
# COMPACT_ATOMS: atom_id res chain seq x y z
N MET A 1 -24.71 -31.77 -9.75
CA MET A 1 -23.48 -31.63 -8.93
C MET A 1 -22.55 -30.64 -9.61
N LYS A 2 -22.39 -29.42 -9.07
CA LYS A 2 -21.40 -28.47 -9.59
C LYS A 2 -20.04 -28.87 -9.01
N SER A 3 -19.07 -29.18 -9.86
CA SER A 3 -17.69 -29.39 -9.44
C SER A 3 -17.18 -28.13 -8.74
N PHE A 4 -16.51 -28.29 -7.60
CA PHE A 4 -15.77 -27.21 -6.95
C PHE A 4 -14.79 -26.59 -7.97
N PRO A 5 -14.64 -25.25 -8.03
CA PRO A 5 -13.74 -24.63 -8.99
C PRO A 5 -12.30 -25.12 -8.75
N SER A 6 -11.65 -25.58 -9.82
CA SER A 6 -10.29 -26.15 -9.85
C SER A 6 -9.19 -25.20 -9.32
N TRP A 7 -9.52 -23.92 -9.09
CA TRP A 7 -8.60 -22.87 -8.66
C TRP A 7 -8.18 -22.93 -7.19
N PHE A 8 -8.70 -23.87 -6.40
CA PHE A 8 -8.18 -24.17 -5.06
C PHE A 8 -6.97 -25.14 -5.05
N ARG A 9 -6.59 -25.73 -6.20
CA ARG A 9 -5.35 -26.51 -6.31
C ARG A 9 -4.19 -25.58 -6.63
N ILE A 10 -3.31 -25.32 -5.65
CA ILE A 10 -2.03 -24.65 -5.88
C ILE A 10 -0.95 -25.73 -5.96
N SER A 11 -0.33 -25.92 -7.12
CA SER A 11 0.84 -26.79 -7.29
C SER A 11 2.07 -26.19 -6.62
N SER A 12 2.99 -27.07 -6.19
CA SER A 12 4.14 -26.77 -5.32
C SER A 12 5.41 -26.32 -6.03
N GLN A 13 5.39 -26.04 -7.34
CA GLN A 13 6.60 -25.76 -8.10
C GLN A 13 6.61 -24.32 -8.59
N PHE A 14 7.51 -23.48 -8.08
CA PHE A 14 8.27 -22.45 -8.82
C PHE A 14 9.18 -21.69 -7.84
N ALA A 15 10.49 -21.80 -8.05
CA ALA A 15 11.52 -21.04 -7.35
C ALA A 15 11.91 -19.82 -8.18
N CYS A 16 11.69 -18.61 -7.65
CA CYS A 16 12.18 -17.37 -8.29
C CYS A 16 13.65 -17.14 -7.94
N ARG A 17 14.51 -17.12 -8.96
CA ARG A 17 15.88 -16.61 -8.87
C ARG A 17 15.85 -15.09 -9.03
N THR A 18 16.38 -14.36 -8.05
CA THR A 18 16.69 -12.95 -8.19
C THR A 18 18.14 -12.80 -8.67
N HIS A 19 18.35 -12.12 -9.79
CA HIS A 19 19.67 -11.65 -10.22
C HIS A 19 19.61 -10.13 -10.35
N GLY A 20 20.54 -9.47 -9.67
CA GLY A 20 20.69 -8.01 -9.71
C GLY A 20 21.51 -7.60 -10.92
N TYR A 21 20.95 -6.73 -11.75
CA TYR A 21 21.71 -5.94 -12.71
C TYR A 21 21.26 -4.48 -12.67
N SER A 22 22.24 -3.60 -12.61
CA SER A 22 22.11 -2.15 -12.74
C SER A 22 22.16 -1.80 -14.22
N VAL A 23 21.15 -1.07 -14.73
CA VAL A 23 21.19 -0.52 -16.09
C VAL A 23 20.72 0.93 -16.08
N ARG A 24 21.60 1.80 -16.59
CA ARG A 24 21.39 3.23 -16.86
C ARG A 24 20.34 3.40 -17.97
N ARG A 25 19.47 4.40 -17.88
CA ARG A 25 18.63 4.84 -19.02
C ARG A 25 18.74 6.35 -19.25
N LEU A 26 18.79 6.71 -20.54
CA LEU A 26 18.96 8.04 -21.14
C LEU A 26 17.60 8.78 -21.25
N PRO A 27 17.58 10.13 -21.33
CA PRO A 27 16.34 10.89 -21.51
C PRO A 27 16.07 11.21 -22.99
N TYR A 28 14.79 11.26 -23.38
CA TYR A 28 14.32 11.88 -24.62
C TYR A 28 13.13 12.80 -24.36
N ARG A 29 13.12 13.95 -25.04
CA ARG A 29 12.14 15.05 -25.01
C ARG A 29 10.96 14.78 -25.96
N PHE A 30 9.76 15.27 -25.62
CA PHE A 30 8.65 15.44 -26.56
C PHE A 30 8.43 16.91 -26.91
N PHE A 31 8.17 17.19 -28.19
CA PHE A 31 7.74 18.49 -28.72
C PHE A 31 6.23 18.67 -28.55
N SER A 32 5.81 19.84 -28.09
CA SER A 32 4.42 20.29 -28.00
C SER A 32 4.06 21.08 -29.26
N LEU A 33 3.01 20.65 -29.97
CA LEU A 33 2.41 21.39 -31.09
C LEU A 33 1.29 22.27 -30.53
N LYS A 34 1.43 23.59 -30.70
CA LYS A 34 0.35 24.57 -30.46
C LYS A 34 -0.54 24.66 -31.69
N SER A 35 -1.85 24.80 -31.49
CA SER A 35 -2.75 25.36 -32.49
C SER A 35 -3.56 26.48 -31.83
N ASP A 36 -3.31 27.69 -32.33
CA ASP A 36 -4.04 28.92 -32.04
C ASP A 36 -5.40 28.91 -32.77
N THR A 37 -6.48 29.34 -32.10
CA THR A 37 -7.54 30.15 -32.72
C THR A 37 -8.43 30.80 -31.65
N GLU A 38 -8.45 32.13 -31.63
CA GLU A 38 -9.45 33.03 -31.04
C GLU A 38 -9.99 33.94 -32.18
N PRO A 39 -10.95 34.86 -31.97
CA PRO A 39 -12.30 34.70 -31.37
C PRO A 39 -13.37 35.40 -32.24
N GLN A 40 -14.66 35.36 -31.85
CA GLN A 40 -15.62 36.39 -32.28
C GLN A 40 -16.73 36.62 -31.24
N GLU A 41 -16.87 37.90 -30.86
CA GLU A 41 -17.97 38.59 -30.15
C GLU A 41 -19.28 38.46 -30.97
N ASP A 42 -20.51 38.61 -30.49
CA ASP A 42 -21.02 39.70 -29.66
C ASP A 42 -22.53 39.49 -29.31
N SER A 43 -23.04 40.37 -28.45
CA SER A 43 -24.45 40.73 -28.16
C SER A 43 -25.15 40.15 -26.91
N ALA A 44 -25.33 41.08 -25.98
CA ALA A 44 -26.17 41.03 -24.79
C ALA A 44 -27.68 41.08 -25.12
N LEU A 45 -28.51 40.57 -24.20
CA LEU A 45 -29.74 41.24 -23.77
C LEU A 45 -30.26 40.64 -22.45
N ASP A 46 -30.55 41.55 -21.52
CA ASP A 46 -31.19 41.38 -20.22
C ASP A 46 -32.56 40.70 -20.28
N THR A 47 -32.82 39.74 -19.38
CA THR A 47 -34.08 39.72 -18.57
C THR A 47 -34.01 38.70 -17.43
N LYS A 48 -34.32 39.14 -16.21
CA LYS A 48 -34.71 38.35 -15.02
C LYS A 48 -35.88 39.11 -14.36
N PRO A 49 -36.69 38.49 -13.47
CA PRO A 49 -37.11 37.09 -13.37
C PRO A 49 -38.64 36.97 -13.28
N SER A 50 -39.25 35.85 -13.70
CA SER A 50 -40.62 35.51 -13.28
C SER A 50 -40.61 34.22 -12.47
N GLU A 51 -40.89 34.39 -11.18
CA GLU A 51 -41.29 33.33 -10.27
C GLU A 51 -42.48 32.56 -10.83
N LEU A 52 -42.32 31.25 -10.96
CA LEU A 52 -43.44 30.34 -11.03
C LEU A 52 -43.04 29.06 -10.31
N GLU A 53 -43.43 29.04 -9.04
CA GLU A 53 -43.38 27.89 -8.14
C GLU A 53 -44.05 26.70 -8.82
N LYS A 54 -43.24 25.80 -9.38
CA LYS A 54 -43.63 24.41 -9.59
C LYS A 54 -43.17 23.65 -8.36
N SER A 55 -44.13 23.31 -7.52
CA SER A 55 -44.03 22.27 -6.51
C SER A 55 -43.41 21.02 -7.13
N GLN A 56 -42.12 20.83 -6.90
CA GLN A 56 -41.45 19.57 -7.19
C GLN A 56 -41.98 18.57 -6.18
N GLU A 57 -42.79 17.62 -6.66
CA GLU A 57 -43.03 16.37 -5.94
C GLU A 57 -41.66 15.80 -5.56
N GLU A 58 -41.37 15.76 -4.26
CA GLU A 58 -40.25 15.01 -3.71
C GLU A 58 -40.51 13.53 -3.98
N VAL A 59 -40.17 13.09 -5.20
CA VAL A 59 -39.98 11.69 -5.51
C VAL A 59 -38.88 11.22 -4.58
N ILE A 60 -39.25 10.52 -3.51
CA ILE A 60 -38.36 9.85 -2.57
C ILE A 60 -37.50 8.89 -3.40
N ARG A 61 -36.37 9.39 -3.92
CA ARG A 61 -35.37 8.58 -4.59
C ARG A 61 -34.70 7.73 -3.52
N PRO A 62 -34.73 6.40 -3.63
CA PRO A 62 -34.07 5.54 -2.68
C PRO A 62 -32.56 5.85 -2.63
N TRP A 63 -31.98 5.89 -1.43
CA TRP A 63 -30.57 6.23 -1.16
C TRP A 63 -29.52 5.45 -1.98
N TYR A 64 -29.90 4.35 -2.63
CA TYR A 64 -29.03 3.57 -3.52
C TYR A 64 -29.00 4.09 -4.97
N VAL A 65 -29.96 4.92 -5.41
CA VAL A 65 -30.03 5.49 -6.76
C VAL A 65 -29.07 6.69 -6.91
N GLU A 66 -28.76 7.41 -5.83
CA GLU A 66 -27.77 8.51 -5.82
C GLU A 66 -26.33 8.05 -6.16
N TYR A 67 -26.03 6.75 -6.07
CA TYR A 67 -24.70 6.23 -6.38
C TYR A 67 -24.41 6.10 -7.89
N ALA A 68 -25.41 6.26 -8.75
CA ALA A 68 -25.21 6.24 -10.19
C ALA A 68 -24.55 7.53 -10.72
N GLU A 69 -24.77 8.66 -10.04
CA GLU A 69 -24.30 9.99 -10.46
C GLU A 69 -23.02 10.45 -9.75
N ARG A 70 -22.55 9.72 -8.73
CA ARG A 70 -21.16 9.80 -8.27
C ARG A 70 -20.24 9.15 -9.30
N THR A 71 -20.07 9.84 -10.42
CA THR A 71 -18.82 9.77 -11.19
C THR A 71 -17.69 9.76 -10.17
N PHE A 72 -16.78 8.77 -10.26
CA PHE A 72 -15.54 8.81 -9.49
C PHE A 72 -15.05 10.24 -9.51
N PRO A 73 -14.73 10.88 -8.37
CA PRO A 73 -14.25 12.25 -8.41
C PRO A 73 -13.15 12.25 -9.45
N LYS A 74 -13.39 12.94 -10.59
CA LYS A 74 -12.38 13.10 -11.62
C LYS A 74 -11.18 13.55 -10.82
N ARG A 75 -10.10 12.76 -10.85
CA ARG A 75 -8.89 13.06 -10.09
C ARG A 75 -8.57 14.48 -10.49
N ASN A 76 -8.89 15.46 -9.64
CA ASN A 76 -8.67 16.85 -9.97
C ASN A 76 -7.18 16.88 -10.19
N VAL A 77 -6.77 17.02 -11.46
CA VAL A 77 -5.37 17.07 -11.84
C VAL A 77 -4.94 18.41 -11.28
N TYR A 78 -4.53 18.39 -10.02
CA TYR A 78 -4.07 19.55 -9.31
C TYR A 78 -2.72 19.85 -9.92
N THR A 79 -2.72 20.68 -10.95
CA THR A 79 -1.50 21.24 -11.51
C THR A 79 -1.01 22.24 -10.47
N ALA A 80 -0.10 21.79 -9.60
CA ALA A 80 0.50 22.68 -8.62
C ALA A 80 1.21 23.82 -9.35
N GLU A 81 0.92 25.06 -8.97
CA GLU A 81 1.62 26.24 -9.49
C GLU A 81 3.10 26.13 -9.10
N VAL A 82 3.98 26.01 -10.10
CA VAL A 82 5.43 25.91 -9.87
C VAL A 82 5.99 27.32 -9.85
N PRO A 83 6.65 27.76 -8.75
CA PRO A 83 7.23 29.09 -8.68
C PRO A 83 8.36 29.24 -9.71
N PRO A 84 8.53 30.42 -10.32
CA PRO A 84 9.66 30.67 -11.22
C PRO A 84 10.97 30.57 -10.44
N LEU A 85 11.99 30.00 -11.08
CA LEU A 85 13.31 29.83 -10.49
C LEU A 85 14.02 31.20 -10.35
N PRO A 86 14.52 31.56 -9.16
CA PRO A 86 15.27 32.81 -8.99
C PRO A 86 16.57 32.82 -9.81
N GLU A 87 17.00 33.97 -10.33
CA GLU A 87 18.17 34.09 -11.24
C GLU A 87 19.49 33.53 -10.66
N ALA A 88 19.67 33.59 -9.35
CA ALA A 88 20.86 33.10 -8.65
C ALA A 88 20.78 31.60 -8.26
N ALA A 89 19.69 30.91 -8.58
CA ALA A 89 19.48 29.55 -8.11
C ALA A 89 20.32 28.52 -8.92
N PRO A 90 20.84 27.47 -8.27
CA PRO A 90 21.55 26.39 -8.96
C PRO A 90 20.66 25.68 -10.00
N GLN A 91 21.24 25.31 -11.14
CA GLN A 91 20.51 24.67 -12.25
C GLN A 91 19.79 23.37 -11.85
N PHE A 92 20.36 22.60 -10.92
CA PHE A 92 19.75 21.33 -10.47
C PHE A 92 18.39 21.54 -9.78
N LEU A 93 18.12 22.75 -9.29
CA LEU A 93 16.92 23.04 -8.53
C LEU A 93 15.67 23.01 -9.41
N GLN A 94 15.80 23.26 -10.72
CA GLN A 94 14.72 23.08 -11.68
C GLN A 94 14.29 21.61 -11.74
N ASP A 95 15.24 20.68 -11.85
CA ASP A 95 14.94 19.24 -11.85
C ASP A 95 14.26 18.80 -10.54
N VAL A 96 14.64 19.44 -9.43
CA VAL A 96 14.02 19.19 -8.11
C VAL A 96 12.60 19.72 -8.06
N LEU A 97 12.34 20.95 -8.55
CA LEU A 97 10.99 21.52 -8.65
C LEU A 97 10.06 20.69 -9.54
N ASP A 98 10.56 20.26 -10.70
CA ASP A 98 9.79 19.42 -11.62
C ASP A 98 9.48 18.07 -10.98
N THR A 99 10.44 17.51 -10.25
CA THR A 99 10.24 16.25 -9.50
C THR A 99 9.23 16.45 -8.36
N LEU A 100 9.32 17.53 -7.59
CA LEU A 100 8.41 17.84 -6.48
C LEU A 100 6.97 18.05 -6.98
N SER A 101 6.80 18.84 -8.04
CA SER A 101 5.48 19.20 -8.58
C SER A 101 4.86 18.06 -9.40
N GLN A 102 5.56 17.52 -10.41
CA GLN A 102 4.96 16.59 -11.37
C GLN A 102 4.90 15.16 -10.82
N ARG A 103 5.96 14.71 -10.13
CA ARG A 103 6.05 13.33 -9.65
C ARG A 103 5.48 13.14 -8.26
N TYR A 104 5.77 14.07 -7.36
CA TYR A 104 5.35 13.97 -5.96
C TYR A 104 4.10 14.79 -5.64
N LEU A 105 3.62 15.64 -6.55
CA LEU A 105 2.41 16.46 -6.34
C LEU A 105 2.48 17.27 -5.03
N VAL A 106 3.66 17.81 -4.72
CA VAL A 106 3.85 18.73 -3.60
C VAL A 106 3.20 20.06 -3.96
N SER A 107 2.35 20.58 -3.06
CA SER A 107 1.62 21.83 -3.28
C SER A 107 2.33 23.01 -2.64
N ASP A 108 1.93 24.23 -3.05
CA ASP A 108 2.36 25.49 -2.42
C ASP A 108 3.89 25.63 -2.36
N LEU A 109 4.55 25.40 -3.50
CA LEU A 109 6.01 25.54 -3.58
C LEU A 109 6.40 27.02 -3.56
N LYS A 110 7.28 27.42 -2.64
CA LYS A 110 7.69 28.82 -2.48
C LYS A 110 9.18 28.96 -2.20
N PHE A 111 9.82 29.92 -2.85
CA PHE A 111 11.20 30.30 -2.56
C PHE A 111 11.26 31.45 -1.56
N ILE A 112 12.20 31.37 -0.64
CA ILE A 112 12.54 32.43 0.33
C ILE A 112 14.05 32.65 0.23
N ARG A 113 14.45 33.92 0.21
CA ARG A 113 15.86 34.31 0.35
C ARG A 113 16.04 34.91 1.74
N PRO A 114 16.60 34.16 2.71
CA PRO A 114 16.90 34.72 4.01
C PRO A 114 17.95 35.82 3.86
N ASN A 115 17.86 36.87 4.69
CA ASN A 115 18.80 37.98 4.63
C ASN A 115 20.22 37.50 5.00
N ALA A 116 21.22 37.83 4.16
CA ALA A 116 22.60 37.37 4.30
C ALA A 116 23.26 37.74 5.65
N ASP A 117 22.74 38.75 6.34
CA ASP A 117 23.28 39.24 7.62
C ASP A 117 22.79 38.46 8.85
N GLN A 118 21.90 37.48 8.69
CA GLN A 118 21.34 36.73 9.82
C GLN A 118 22.25 35.55 10.23
N PRO A 119 22.59 35.42 11.53
CA PRO A 119 23.58 34.44 12.00
C PRO A 119 23.13 32.98 11.89
N TRP A 120 21.83 32.73 11.67
CA TRP A 120 21.26 31.39 11.51
C TRP A 120 21.07 31.01 10.03
N SER A 121 21.22 31.97 9.11
CA SER A 121 21.16 31.72 7.67
C SER A 121 22.52 31.24 7.18
N THR A 122 22.70 29.93 7.11
CA THR A 122 23.86 29.32 6.45
C THR A 122 23.63 29.13 4.95
N SER A 123 22.50 29.59 4.42
CA SER A 123 22.03 29.23 3.08
C SER A 123 21.39 30.42 2.40
N ASP A 124 21.76 30.64 1.14
CA ASP A 124 21.34 31.80 0.34
C ASP A 124 19.91 31.62 -0.21
N LEU A 125 19.39 30.39 -0.21
CA LEU A 125 18.09 30.06 -0.77
C LEU A 125 17.39 28.95 0.01
N MET A 126 16.11 29.19 0.34
CA MET A 126 15.24 28.23 0.98
C MET A 126 14.04 27.91 0.09
N LEU A 127 13.76 26.63 -0.12
CA LEU A 127 12.59 26.14 -0.83
C LEU A 127 11.63 25.50 0.18
N LEU A 128 10.39 26.00 0.24
CA LEU A 128 9.32 25.43 1.04
C LEU A 128 8.34 24.65 0.15
N GLY A 129 7.87 23.51 0.64
CA GLY A 129 6.80 22.73 -0.01
C GLY A 129 5.85 22.09 1.00
N THR A 130 4.56 22.02 0.62
CA THR A 130 3.50 21.44 1.44
C THR A 130 3.12 20.04 0.95
N CYS A 131 3.17 19.07 1.86
CA CYS A 131 2.78 17.68 1.67
C CYS A 131 1.43 17.41 2.34
N ASN A 132 0.65 16.51 1.73
CA ASN A 132 -0.67 16.09 2.24
C ASN A 132 -0.66 15.45 3.64
N ASP A 133 0.31 14.60 3.97
CA ASP A 133 0.38 13.91 5.26
C ASP A 133 1.84 13.55 5.65
N ASP A 134 2.03 13.02 6.86
CA ASP A 134 3.34 12.64 7.40
C ASP A 134 4.04 11.57 6.54
N ALA A 135 3.28 10.63 5.97
CA ALA A 135 3.81 9.57 5.13
C ALA A 135 4.31 10.13 3.79
N HIS A 136 3.61 11.13 3.27
CA HIS A 136 3.94 11.88 2.08
C HIS A 136 5.25 12.64 2.30
N VAL A 137 5.41 13.38 3.42
CA VAL A 137 6.68 14.04 3.78
C VAL A 137 7.85 13.05 3.73
N ILE A 138 7.71 11.88 4.35
CA ILE A 138 8.76 10.84 4.34
C ILE A 138 9.07 10.36 2.91
N SER A 139 8.03 10.06 2.12
CA SER A 139 8.15 9.54 0.77
C SER A 139 8.86 10.53 -0.16
N VAL A 140 8.39 11.79 -0.18
CA VAL A 140 8.99 12.87 -0.97
C VAL A 140 10.43 13.11 -0.55
N THR A 141 10.71 13.21 0.74
CA THR A 141 12.06 13.48 1.24
C THR A 141 13.05 12.41 0.77
N ARG A 142 12.68 11.12 0.87
CA ARG A 142 13.53 10.02 0.38
C ARG A 142 13.70 10.07 -1.14
N GLY A 143 12.63 10.38 -1.86
CA GLY A 143 12.62 10.53 -3.31
C GLY A 143 13.58 11.61 -3.79
N ILE A 144 13.48 12.81 -3.21
CA ILE A 144 14.36 13.94 -3.52
C ILE A 144 15.80 13.64 -3.10
N THR A 145 16.02 13.03 -1.93
CA THR A 145 17.38 12.62 -1.52
C THR A 145 18.01 11.67 -2.54
N HIS A 146 17.25 10.74 -3.10
CA HIS A 146 17.73 9.85 -4.16
C HIS A 146 18.03 10.63 -5.44
N LYS A 147 17.11 11.51 -5.86
CA LYS A 147 17.28 12.35 -7.06
C LYS A 147 18.53 13.24 -6.95
N LEU A 148 18.79 13.83 -5.78
CA LEU A 148 19.98 14.65 -5.55
C LEU A 148 21.28 13.82 -5.63
N LYS A 149 21.24 12.56 -5.19
CA LYS A 149 22.36 11.61 -5.35
C LYS A 149 22.58 11.24 -6.81
N ASP A 150 21.51 11.01 -7.57
CA ASP A 150 21.59 10.71 -9.01
C ASP A 150 22.22 11.86 -9.79
N LEU A 151 21.89 13.09 -9.41
CA LEU A 151 22.47 14.33 -9.96
C LEU A 151 23.90 14.61 -9.48
N ARG A 152 24.45 13.79 -8.57
CA ARG A 152 25.83 13.90 -8.04
C ARG A 152 26.15 15.25 -7.39
N ILE A 153 25.17 15.84 -6.72
CA ILE A 153 25.26 17.17 -6.08
C ILE A 153 26.19 17.19 -4.85
N GLY A 154 26.58 16.01 -4.35
CA GLY A 154 27.51 15.84 -3.24
C GLY A 154 26.86 15.15 -2.04
N ALA A 155 27.39 15.41 -0.85
CA ALA A 155 26.78 14.95 0.39
C ALA A 155 25.48 15.73 0.65
N VAL A 156 24.43 14.99 1.01
CA VAL A 156 23.11 15.54 1.31
C VAL A 156 22.78 15.20 2.75
N GLN A 157 22.66 16.22 3.58
CA GLN A 157 22.21 16.07 4.96
C GLN A 157 20.68 16.10 4.99
N VAL A 158 20.08 15.18 5.73
CA VAL A 158 18.62 15.10 5.86
C VAL A 158 18.27 15.06 7.34
N GLN A 159 17.44 16.01 7.76
CA GLN A 159 16.90 16.12 9.10
C GLN A 159 15.39 15.87 9.08
N GLY A 160 14.84 15.47 10.23
CA GLY A 160 13.40 15.20 10.38
C GLY A 160 12.95 13.82 9.91
N LEU A 161 13.77 13.05 9.18
CA LEU A 161 13.41 11.66 8.83
C LEU A 161 13.56 10.69 10.02
N PRO A 162 12.60 9.76 10.19
CA PRO A 162 12.72 8.76 11.23
C PRO A 162 13.80 7.75 10.83
N ASN A 163 14.77 7.52 11.71
CA ASN A 163 15.78 6.50 11.48
C ASN A 163 15.11 5.12 11.57
N LEU A 164 15.00 4.42 10.43
CA LEU A 164 14.35 3.10 10.33
C LEU A 164 14.91 2.08 11.31
N SER A 165 16.21 2.12 11.61
CA SER A 165 16.82 1.22 12.58
C SER A 165 16.37 1.54 14.01
N ARG A 166 16.35 2.83 14.37
CA ARG A 166 15.82 3.32 15.65
C ARG A 166 14.34 3.00 15.79
N GLN A 167 13.56 3.18 14.73
CA GLN A 167 12.13 2.88 14.72
C GLN A 167 11.88 1.40 14.93
N ARG A 168 12.58 0.51 14.20
CA ARG A 168 12.50 -0.95 14.44
C ARG A 168 12.88 -1.33 15.87
N ILE A 169 13.86 -0.67 16.49
CA ILE A 169 14.23 -0.90 17.89
C ILE A 169 13.10 -0.45 18.82
N MET A 170 12.49 0.71 18.57
CA MET A 170 11.34 1.20 19.33
C MET A 170 10.14 0.29 19.19
N ASP A 171 9.81 -0.16 17.97
CA ASP A 171 8.72 -1.10 17.71
C ASP A 171 8.95 -2.43 18.45
N ARG A 172 10.18 -2.96 18.42
CA ARG A 172 10.55 -4.16 19.20
C ARG A 172 10.42 -3.96 20.70
N ARG A 173 10.71 -2.76 21.22
CA ARG A 173 10.55 -2.42 22.64
C ARG A 173 9.07 -2.28 23.00
N ALA A 174 8.28 -1.66 22.14
CA ALA A 174 6.82 -1.51 22.29
C ALA A 174 6.13 -2.87 22.35
N LEU A 175 6.50 -3.79 21.45
CA LEU A 175 5.98 -5.16 21.44
C LEU A 175 6.30 -5.95 22.71
N LYS A 176 7.41 -5.64 23.40
CA LYS A 176 7.82 -6.32 24.64
C LYS A 176 7.16 -5.76 25.90
N ARG A 177 6.60 -4.55 25.87
CA ARG A 177 6.03 -3.87 27.06
C ARG A 177 4.77 -3.07 26.72
N PRO A 178 3.65 -3.73 26.37
CA PRO A 178 2.44 -3.06 25.90
C PRO A 178 1.85 -2.07 26.92
N GLU A 179 1.85 -2.41 28.21
CA GLU A 179 1.18 -1.61 29.25
C GLU A 179 1.89 -0.28 29.56
N SER A 180 3.23 -0.25 29.50
CA SER A 180 4.02 0.98 29.71
C SER A 180 4.12 1.90 28.48
N TRP A 181 3.76 1.40 27.30
CA TRP A 181 3.90 2.10 26.02
C TRP A 181 2.65 2.84 25.56
N HIS A 182 1.53 2.70 26.28
CA HIS A 182 0.32 3.49 26.02
C HIS A 182 0.51 5.00 26.27
N ASN A 183 1.60 5.39 26.94
CA ASN A 183 2.00 6.79 27.06
C ASN A 183 2.78 7.27 25.82
N LYS A 184 2.01 7.71 24.80
CA LYS A 184 2.32 8.80 23.84
C LYS A 184 3.60 8.78 23.00
N MET A 185 4.49 7.79 23.07
CA MET A 185 5.56 7.60 22.08
C MET A 185 5.10 6.83 20.83
N SER A 186 3.81 6.94 20.48
CA SER A 186 3.25 6.39 19.25
C SER A 186 3.93 7.08 18.07
N SER A 187 4.67 6.31 17.25
CA SER A 187 5.20 6.67 15.93
C SER A 187 5.50 8.16 15.77
N GLN A 188 6.76 8.58 15.95
CA GLN A 188 7.18 9.97 15.70
C GLN A 188 6.58 10.43 14.37
N LYS A 189 5.53 11.23 14.44
CA LYS A 189 4.87 11.83 13.29
C LYS A 189 5.86 12.83 12.74
N THR A 190 6.46 12.50 11.60
CA THR A 190 7.40 13.40 10.93
C THR A 190 6.59 14.30 10.01
N ASN A 191 6.06 15.34 10.63
CA ASN A 191 5.31 16.40 9.98
C ASN A 191 6.21 17.43 9.29
N TRP A 192 7.53 17.30 9.44
CA TRP A 192 8.54 18.17 8.83
C TRP A 192 9.80 17.38 8.49
N ALA A 193 10.40 17.69 7.34
CA ALA A 193 11.73 17.25 6.95
C ALA A 193 12.52 18.39 6.31
N CYS A 194 13.83 18.36 6.51
CA CYS A 194 14.76 19.35 5.96
C CYS A 194 15.87 18.62 5.19
N ILE A 195 16.14 19.07 3.96
CA ILE A 195 17.18 18.53 3.09
C ILE A 195 18.17 19.65 2.80
N HIS A 196 19.45 19.41 3.12
CA HIS A 196 20.53 20.35 2.94
C HIS A 196 21.64 19.73 2.07
N PRO A 197 21.69 20.02 0.76
CA PRO A 197 22.85 19.74 -0.07
C PRO A 197 24.04 20.64 0.32
N GLU A 198 25.11 20.04 0.86
CA GLU A 198 26.23 20.77 1.48
C GLU A 198 26.95 21.75 0.53
N ASN A 199 26.92 21.49 -0.78
CA ASN A 199 27.71 22.24 -1.76
C ASN A 199 27.02 23.49 -2.33
N TYR A 200 25.73 23.73 -2.02
CA TYR A 200 24.93 24.67 -2.80
C TYR A 200 24.21 25.77 -2.00
N ASN A 201 24.45 25.90 -0.70
CA ASN A 201 23.78 26.90 0.15
C ASN A 201 22.25 26.94 -0.07
N VAL A 202 21.64 25.79 -0.39
CA VAL A 202 20.20 25.65 -0.56
C VAL A 202 19.67 24.77 0.56
N ILE A 203 18.52 25.14 1.13
CA ILE A 203 17.77 24.29 2.06
C ILE A 203 16.38 24.03 1.50
N ILE A 204 15.96 22.77 1.50
CA ILE A 204 14.62 22.36 1.08
C ILE A 204 13.86 21.89 2.31
N HIS A 205 12.79 22.58 2.67
CA HIS A 205 11.88 22.17 3.72
C HIS A 205 10.58 21.62 3.15
N LEU A 206 10.18 20.47 3.68
CA LEU A 206 8.92 19.80 3.35
C LEU A 206 8.10 19.67 4.63
N PHE A 207 6.86 20.18 4.61
CA PHE A 207 5.98 20.22 5.77
C PHE A 207 4.65 19.55 5.46
N THR A 208 3.94 19.08 6.49
CA THR A 208 2.48 19.00 6.40
C THR A 208 1.87 20.40 6.49
N LYS A 209 0.63 20.56 6.00
CA LYS A 209 -0.07 21.85 6.08
C LYS A 209 -0.09 22.42 7.50
N GLU A 210 -0.45 21.61 8.49
CA GLU A 210 -0.48 21.98 9.91
C GLU A 210 0.91 22.40 10.43
N ALA A 211 1.97 21.70 10.02
CA ALA A 211 3.32 22.05 10.45
C ALA A 211 3.79 23.36 9.82
N ARG A 212 3.50 23.61 8.54
CA ARG A 212 3.86 24.87 7.87
C ARG A 212 3.20 26.08 8.54
N GLU A 213 1.91 25.95 8.86
CA GLU A 213 1.13 26.97 9.58
C GLU A 213 1.63 27.18 11.02
N PHE A 214 2.18 26.14 11.66
CA PHE A 214 2.74 26.24 13.00
C PHE A 214 4.12 26.90 13.03
N TYR A 215 5.02 26.55 12.09
CA TYR A 215 6.38 27.08 12.07
C TYR A 215 6.50 28.46 11.42
N GLN A 216 5.60 28.79 10.48
CA GLN A 216 5.53 30.09 9.80
C GLN A 216 6.89 30.60 9.31
N LEU A 217 7.71 29.72 8.71
CA LEU A 217 9.05 30.11 8.23
C LEU A 217 9.01 31.25 7.19
N GLU A 218 7.86 31.49 6.58
CA GLU A 218 7.62 32.58 5.63
C GLU A 218 7.57 33.97 6.27
N SER A 219 7.17 34.07 7.54
CA SER A 219 7.02 35.36 8.24
C SER A 219 8.26 35.76 9.03
N ILE A 220 9.25 34.87 9.19
CA ILE A 220 10.43 35.12 10.02
C ILE A 220 11.18 36.39 9.60
N ASP A 221 11.26 36.66 8.29
CA ASP A 221 11.92 37.87 7.81
C ASP A 221 11.11 39.14 8.14
N GLN A 222 9.78 39.08 8.16
CA GLN A 222 8.94 40.23 8.51
C GLN A 222 9.06 40.54 10.01
N ASP A 223 9.01 39.51 10.85
CA ASP A 223 9.11 39.65 12.30
C ASP A 223 10.50 40.17 12.72
N LEU A 224 11.56 39.72 12.07
CA LEU A 224 12.92 40.20 12.36
C LEU A 224 13.15 41.64 11.88
N GLN A 225 12.63 42.01 10.71
CA GLN A 225 12.70 43.41 10.28
C GLN A 225 11.94 44.32 11.23
N GLN A 226 10.78 43.88 11.74
CA GLN A 226 10.02 44.59 12.75
C GLN A 226 10.82 44.75 14.05
N ILE A 227 11.39 43.67 14.59
CA ILE A 227 12.22 43.71 15.81
C ILE A 227 13.46 44.61 15.61
N LEU A 228 14.10 44.57 14.45
CA LEU A 228 15.26 45.42 14.15
C LEU A 228 14.86 46.90 14.01
N SER A 229 13.69 47.20 13.46
CA SER A 229 13.16 48.57 13.42
C SER A 229 12.81 49.12 14.79
N GLU A 230 12.16 48.31 15.65
CA GLU A 230 11.81 48.70 17.02
C GLU A 230 13.05 48.97 17.89
N ASN A 231 14.13 48.20 17.69
CA ASN A 231 15.39 48.42 18.41
C ASN A 231 16.14 49.66 17.94
N ARG A 232 16.07 50.03 16.64
CA ARG A 232 16.68 51.30 16.16
C ARG A 232 16.00 52.53 16.77
N GLU A 233 14.68 52.52 16.89
CA GLU A 233 13.95 53.62 17.53
C GLU A 233 14.21 53.69 19.04
N SER A 234 14.48 52.54 19.68
CA SER A 234 14.80 52.44 21.10
C SER A 234 16.23 52.86 21.43
N GLU A 235 17.21 52.62 20.55
CA GLU A 235 18.61 53.02 20.74
C GLU A 235 18.85 54.53 20.57
N GLU A 236 18.09 55.22 19.71
CA GLU A 236 18.13 56.69 19.67
C GLU A 236 17.59 57.34 20.95
N SER A 237 16.73 56.63 21.70
CA SER A 237 16.15 57.10 22.95
C SER A 237 16.97 56.75 24.21
N SER A 238 18.00 55.89 24.09
CA SER A 238 18.64 55.23 25.25
C SER A 238 20.17 55.37 25.27
N SER A 239 20.71 56.52 24.86
CA SER A 239 22.11 56.87 25.07
C SER A 239 22.40 57.28 26.53
N ALA A 240 22.14 56.39 27.48
CA ALA A 240 22.61 56.53 28.85
C ALA A 240 22.93 55.17 29.48
N SER A 241 24.23 54.86 29.50
CA SER A 241 24.93 54.14 30.57
C SER A 241 24.34 52.80 31.03
N PHE A 242 24.95 51.66 30.65
CA PHE A 242 25.09 50.56 31.61
C PHE A 242 26.36 49.72 31.42
N ARG A 243 27.04 49.51 32.55
CA ARG A 243 28.31 48.78 32.71
C ARG A 243 28.11 47.26 32.60
N ARG A 244 29.09 46.58 32.01
CA ARG A 244 29.25 45.12 32.02
C ARG A 244 29.68 44.59 33.39
N PRO A 245 29.22 43.38 33.77
CA PRO A 245 30.08 42.44 34.47
C PRO A 245 30.08 41.07 33.79
N GLY A 246 31.29 40.53 33.60
CA GLY A 246 31.51 39.19 33.06
C GLY A 246 31.38 38.11 34.13
N SER A 247 31.13 36.87 33.69
CA SER A 247 31.66 35.68 34.35
C SER A 247 31.77 34.53 33.35
N LYS A 248 33.01 34.08 33.12
CA LYS A 248 33.31 32.82 32.43
C LYS A 248 33.26 31.70 33.47
N LYS A 249 32.54 30.61 33.20
CA LYS A 249 32.73 29.34 33.90
C LYS A 249 32.98 28.23 32.89
N ASN A 250 34.22 27.73 32.93
CA ASN A 250 34.67 26.51 32.27
C ASN A 250 34.01 25.30 32.95
N PHE A 251 33.43 24.40 32.16
CA PHE A 251 33.07 23.06 32.61
C PHE A 251 33.98 22.05 31.90
N MET A 252 34.93 21.51 32.66
CA MET A 252 35.62 20.26 32.36
C MET A 252 34.94 19.12 33.14
N SER A 253 34.65 18.01 32.47
CA SER A 253 34.57 16.64 33.01
C SER A 253 34.03 15.73 31.90
N GLU A 254 34.38 14.48 31.70
CA GLU A 254 35.45 13.61 32.19
C GLU A 254 35.31 12.36 31.30
N HIS A 255 36.43 11.79 30.87
CA HIS A 255 36.48 10.47 30.25
C HIS A 255 36.12 9.38 31.27
N ARG A 256 35.22 8.46 30.90
CA ARG A 256 35.21 7.10 31.47
C ARG A 256 35.17 6.05 30.37
N ILE A 257 36.29 5.32 30.31
CA ILE A 257 36.53 4.07 29.60
C ILE A 257 36.17 2.94 30.55
N THR A 258 35.22 2.09 30.17
CA THR A 258 35.03 0.68 30.61
C THR A 258 33.99 0.11 29.64
N SER A 259 33.95 -1.13 29.17
CA SER A 259 34.77 -2.33 29.33
C SER A 259 34.17 -3.32 28.31
N ARG A 260 35.03 -4.06 27.60
CA ARG A 260 34.65 -5.14 26.68
C ARG A 260 33.82 -6.20 27.40
N ASP A 261 32.77 -6.69 26.76
CA ASP A 261 32.37 -8.09 26.91
C ASP A 261 31.89 -8.67 25.57
N LYS A 262 32.70 -9.60 25.05
CA LYS A 262 32.44 -10.38 23.84
C LYS A 262 31.67 -11.64 24.26
N ARG A 263 30.44 -11.82 23.79
CA ARG A 263 29.76 -13.12 23.81
C ARG A 263 29.87 -13.78 22.44
N GLN A 264 30.54 -14.93 22.41
CA GLN A 264 30.59 -15.85 21.28
C GLN A 264 29.31 -16.72 21.27
N PHE A 265 28.76 -16.95 20.07
CA PHE A 265 27.70 -17.93 19.84
C PHE A 265 28.28 -19.08 19.02
N HIS A 266 28.11 -20.31 19.51
CA HIS A 266 28.39 -21.53 18.76
C HIS A 266 27.15 -21.95 17.97
N THR A 267 27.32 -22.24 16.68
CA THR A 267 26.33 -22.91 15.82
C THR A 267 26.91 -24.24 15.39
N SER A 268 26.39 -25.35 15.91
CA SER A 268 26.64 -26.70 15.40
C SER A 268 25.47 -27.13 14.51
N CYS A 269 25.74 -27.37 13.23
CA CYS A 269 24.80 -27.98 12.30
C CYS A 269 25.12 -29.48 12.19
N ILE A 270 24.12 -30.33 12.45
CA ILE A 270 24.16 -31.76 12.17
C ILE A 270 23.48 -31.97 10.82
N ARG A 271 24.21 -32.57 9.86
CA ARG A 271 23.69 -33.07 8.59
C ARG A 271 23.33 -34.54 8.76
N ASN A 272 22.12 -34.91 8.40
CA ASN A 272 21.77 -36.31 8.11
C ASN A 272 21.34 -36.38 6.65
N ASP A 273 22.17 -37.05 5.85
CA ASP A 273 21.81 -37.55 4.52
C ASP A 273 21.20 -38.94 4.69
N SER A 274 20.02 -39.17 4.12
CA SER A 274 19.54 -40.51 3.81
C SER A 274 18.66 -40.46 2.57
N THR A 275 19.27 -40.75 1.43
CA THR A 275 18.61 -41.15 0.19
C THR A 275 18.19 -42.62 0.31
N GLY A 276 16.89 -42.88 0.27
CA GLY A 276 16.33 -44.21 0.14
C GLY A 276 15.22 -44.21 -0.90
N GLU A 277 15.54 -44.65 -2.11
CA GLU A 277 14.56 -45.03 -3.13
C GLU A 277 13.82 -46.29 -2.67
N LYS A 278 12.49 -46.25 -2.69
CA LYS A 278 11.66 -47.46 -2.73
C LYS A 278 10.47 -47.25 -3.65
N ASP A 279 10.40 -48.12 -4.65
CA ASP A 279 9.25 -48.36 -5.50
C ASP A 279 8.04 -48.80 -4.65
N ALA A 280 6.89 -48.17 -4.87
CA ALA A 280 5.64 -48.52 -4.21
C ALA A 280 4.57 -48.92 -5.24
N SER A 281 4.20 -50.20 -5.16
CA SER A 281 2.97 -50.75 -5.72
C SER A 281 1.73 -50.11 -5.07
N PHE A 282 0.79 -49.65 -5.89
CA PHE A 282 -0.48 -49.04 -5.47
C PHE A 282 -1.42 -50.07 -4.82
N THR A 283 -1.49 -50.05 -3.48
CA THR A 283 -2.64 -50.56 -2.71
C THR A 283 -3.48 -49.38 -2.24
N ASN A 284 -4.80 -49.45 -2.41
CA ASN A 284 -5.78 -48.42 -2.04
C ASN A 284 -5.87 -48.16 -0.53
N SER A 285 -4.83 -47.62 0.11
CA SER A 285 -4.96 -47.03 1.44
C SER A 285 -5.48 -45.60 1.27
N SER A 286 -6.77 -45.37 1.50
CA SER A 286 -7.26 -44.00 1.58
C SER A 286 -6.64 -43.32 2.79
N ASP A 287 -5.86 -42.28 2.54
CA ASP A 287 -5.37 -41.38 3.56
C ASP A 287 -6.55 -40.92 4.45
N PRO A 288 -6.51 -41.17 5.77
CA PRO A 288 -7.60 -40.83 6.69
C PRO A 288 -7.95 -39.34 6.67
N PHE A 289 -7.00 -38.45 6.35
CA PHE A 289 -7.25 -37.01 6.25
C PHE A 289 -8.02 -36.65 4.98
N GLU A 290 -7.72 -37.28 3.84
CA GLU A 290 -8.51 -37.13 2.61
C GLU A 290 -9.87 -37.84 2.69
N GLU A 291 -9.99 -38.92 3.46
CA GLU A 291 -11.29 -39.53 3.76
C GLU A 291 -12.15 -38.60 4.61
N ALA A 292 -11.61 -38.04 5.69
CA ALA A 292 -12.27 -36.99 6.46
C ALA A 292 -12.69 -35.86 5.51
N ARG A 293 -11.75 -35.26 4.79
CA ARG A 293 -12.05 -34.18 3.82
C ARG A 293 -13.18 -34.55 2.85
N ARG A 294 -13.16 -35.76 2.27
CA ARG A 294 -14.23 -36.23 1.39
C ARG A 294 -15.56 -36.31 2.12
N MET A 295 -15.63 -37.01 3.26
CA MET A 295 -16.85 -37.12 4.07
C MET A 295 -17.51 -35.76 4.31
N TYR A 296 -16.70 -34.72 4.57
CA TYR A 296 -17.19 -33.40 4.92
C TYR A 296 -17.47 -32.47 3.73
N LEU A 297 -16.90 -32.75 2.55
CA LEU A 297 -17.22 -32.02 1.33
C LEU A 297 -18.33 -32.69 0.49
N THR A 298 -18.61 -33.97 0.69
CA THR A 298 -19.60 -34.72 -0.11
C THR A 298 -20.97 -34.89 0.55
N ASN A 299 -21.10 -34.83 1.87
CA ASN A 299 -22.38 -35.05 2.58
C ASN A 299 -22.92 -33.76 3.21
N ASP A 300 -23.86 -33.13 2.52
CA ASP A 300 -24.41 -31.82 2.89
C ASP A 300 -25.35 -31.88 4.12
N HIS A 301 -26.08 -32.98 4.33
CA HIS A 301 -27.19 -32.99 5.30
C HIS A 301 -26.84 -33.43 6.72
N SER A 302 -25.74 -34.16 6.94
CA SER A 302 -25.30 -34.62 8.26
C SER A 302 -24.12 -33.82 8.84
N PHE A 303 -23.67 -32.79 8.10
CA PHE A 303 -22.49 -32.04 8.50
C PHE A 303 -22.73 -31.23 9.77
N SER A 304 -22.01 -31.59 10.83
CA SER A 304 -21.84 -30.76 12.02
C SER A 304 -20.37 -30.44 12.20
N LEU A 305 -20.07 -29.14 12.29
CA LEU A 305 -18.72 -28.64 12.55
C LEU A 305 -18.17 -29.16 13.89
N GLU A 306 -19.06 -29.46 14.84
CA GLU A 306 -18.69 -30.04 16.13
C GLU A 306 -18.21 -31.48 15.97
N SER A 307 -18.94 -32.30 15.20
CA SER A 307 -18.55 -33.69 14.91
C SER A 307 -17.24 -33.75 14.13
N PHE A 308 -17.02 -32.82 13.20
CA PHE A 308 -15.73 -32.62 12.53
C PHE A 308 -14.62 -32.31 13.54
N SER A 309 -14.90 -31.39 14.46
CA SER A 309 -13.96 -30.98 15.51
C SER A 309 -13.50 -32.14 16.37
N ILE A 310 -14.43 -33.01 16.78
CA ILE A 310 -14.16 -34.19 17.59
C ILE A 310 -13.33 -35.21 16.78
N HIS A 311 -13.72 -35.48 15.53
CA HIS A 311 -13.02 -36.44 14.67
C HIS A 311 -11.57 -36.03 14.40
N VAL A 312 -11.35 -34.76 14.01
CA VAL A 312 -9.99 -34.25 13.77
C VAL A 312 -9.16 -34.27 15.04
N LYS A 313 -9.74 -33.92 16.20
CA LYS A 313 -9.02 -34.00 17.47
C LYS A 313 -8.58 -35.45 17.76
N SER A 314 -9.46 -36.43 17.55
CA SER A 314 -9.10 -37.85 17.70
C SER A 314 -8.00 -38.29 16.74
N LEU A 315 -7.99 -37.79 15.49
CA LEU A 315 -6.91 -38.05 14.54
C LEU A 315 -5.58 -37.44 15.02
N LEU A 316 -5.61 -36.18 15.48
CA LEU A 316 -4.41 -35.51 16.00
C LEU A 316 -3.84 -36.19 17.26
N ASP A 317 -4.72 -36.71 18.11
CA ASP A 317 -4.34 -37.39 19.36
C ASP A 317 -3.80 -38.82 19.11
N SER A 318 -4.20 -39.48 18.02
CA SER A 318 -3.81 -40.87 17.73
C SER A 318 -2.48 -41.01 16.97
N SER A 319 -2.09 -40.02 16.15
CA SER A 319 -0.88 -40.10 15.32
C SER A 319 -0.18 -38.74 15.13
N PRO A 320 0.32 -38.10 16.21
CA PRO A 320 0.92 -36.76 16.14
C PRO A 320 2.18 -36.69 15.25
N SER A 321 2.91 -37.81 15.11
CA SER A 321 4.18 -37.90 14.40
C SER A 321 4.06 -37.83 12.88
N ASP A 322 2.91 -38.24 12.34
CA ASP A 322 2.74 -38.53 10.90
C ASP A 322 1.97 -37.43 10.15
N ILE A 323 1.58 -36.36 10.84
CA ILE A 323 0.75 -35.31 10.24
C ILE A 323 1.63 -34.41 9.36
N SER A 324 1.40 -34.48 8.05
CA SER A 324 2.08 -33.62 7.09
C SER A 324 1.48 -32.20 7.10
N LEU A 325 2.26 -31.23 6.59
CA LEU A 325 1.77 -29.86 6.37
C LEU A 325 0.57 -29.83 5.42
N GLN A 326 0.52 -30.79 4.48
CA GLN A 326 -0.57 -30.90 3.51
C GLN A 326 -1.87 -31.35 4.20
N ASP A 327 -1.80 -32.28 5.15
CA ASP A 327 -2.94 -32.76 5.91
C ASP A 327 -3.53 -31.62 6.75
N VAL A 328 -2.67 -30.85 7.42
CA VAL A 328 -3.09 -29.65 8.15
C VAL A 328 -3.77 -28.64 7.24
N ASN A 329 -3.22 -28.39 6.05
CA ASN A 329 -3.83 -27.49 5.08
C ASN A 329 -5.21 -27.99 4.63
N THR A 330 -5.33 -29.30 4.35
CA THR A 330 -6.59 -29.94 3.97
C THR A 330 -7.64 -29.81 5.07
N LEU A 331 -7.28 -30.12 6.32
CA LEU A 331 -8.17 -30.03 7.48
C LEU A 331 -8.66 -28.60 7.73
N LEU A 332 -7.74 -27.63 7.81
CA LEU A 332 -8.11 -26.23 8.07
C LEU A 332 -8.93 -25.65 6.90
N THR A 333 -8.63 -26.05 5.66
CA THR A 333 -9.44 -25.63 4.49
C THR A 333 -10.85 -26.19 4.55
N ALA A 334 -11.03 -27.44 4.97
CA ALA A 334 -12.35 -28.05 5.13
C ALA A 334 -13.22 -27.23 6.11
N VAL A 335 -12.66 -26.84 7.26
CA VAL A 335 -13.34 -25.98 8.25
C VAL A 335 -13.65 -24.60 7.69
N ALA A 336 -12.71 -23.99 6.98
CA ALA A 336 -12.86 -22.64 6.45
C ALA A 336 -14.01 -22.57 5.43
N VAL A 337 -14.23 -23.63 4.65
CA VAL A 337 -15.18 -23.64 3.52
C VAL A 337 -16.48 -24.38 3.87
N SER A 338 -16.56 -25.10 5.00
CA SER A 338 -17.75 -25.89 5.38
C SER A 338 -19.01 -25.04 5.47
N ALA A 339 -19.99 -25.24 4.60
CA ALA A 339 -21.28 -24.52 4.64
C ALA A 339 -22.39 -25.52 4.98
N PRO A 340 -23.30 -25.21 5.93
CA PRO A 340 -24.51 -25.99 6.09
C PRO A 340 -25.48 -25.70 4.92
N PRO A 341 -26.31 -26.68 4.53
CA PRO A 341 -27.13 -26.63 3.32
C PRO A 341 -28.24 -25.57 3.36
N SER A 342 -28.58 -25.04 4.54
CA SER A 342 -29.78 -24.19 4.74
C SER A 342 -29.49 -22.80 5.33
N ILE A 343 -28.38 -22.16 4.93
CA ILE A 343 -28.17 -20.75 5.30
C ILE A 343 -28.94 -19.82 4.36
N ASN A 344 -30.09 -19.36 4.83
CA ASN A 344 -30.95 -18.40 4.16
C ASN A 344 -31.01 -17.02 4.85
N SER A 345 -30.22 -16.80 5.92
CA SER A 345 -30.24 -15.54 6.64
C SER A 345 -28.86 -15.00 6.99
N LEU A 346 -28.77 -13.67 7.06
CA LEU A 346 -27.58 -12.95 7.48
C LEU A 346 -27.15 -13.33 8.91
N LYS A 347 -28.10 -13.56 9.82
CA LYS A 347 -27.82 -13.95 11.22
C LYS A 347 -27.16 -15.33 11.29
N LEU A 348 -27.68 -16.31 10.54
CA LEU A 348 -27.08 -17.65 10.44
C LEU A 348 -25.70 -17.59 9.78
N SER A 349 -25.53 -16.78 8.74
CA SER A 349 -24.25 -16.58 8.08
C SER A 349 -23.18 -16.05 9.04
N ARG A 350 -23.49 -15.01 9.82
CA ARG A 350 -22.58 -14.47 10.84
C ARG A 350 -22.25 -15.51 11.91
N LYS A 351 -23.24 -16.30 12.35
CA LYS A 351 -23.04 -17.38 13.33
C LYS A 351 -22.10 -18.45 12.77
N LEU A 352 -22.29 -18.86 11.52
CA LEU A 352 -21.38 -19.81 10.85
C LEU A 352 -19.95 -19.28 10.81
N VAL A 353 -19.74 -18.04 10.37
CA VAL A 353 -18.40 -17.44 10.30
C VAL A 353 -17.75 -17.40 11.70
N SER A 354 -18.52 -17.07 12.75
CA SER A 354 -18.02 -17.14 14.13
C SER A 354 -17.59 -18.55 14.55
N HIS A 355 -18.40 -19.55 14.22
CA HIS A 355 -18.09 -20.95 14.49
C HIS A 355 -16.82 -21.38 13.75
N ARG A 356 -16.73 -21.14 12.43
CA ARG A 356 -15.53 -21.47 11.65
C ARG A 356 -14.26 -20.84 12.22
N ILE A 357 -14.29 -19.55 12.56
CA ILE A 357 -13.14 -18.86 13.16
C ILE A 357 -12.76 -19.49 14.51
N HIS A 358 -13.75 -19.82 15.34
CA HIS A 358 -13.51 -20.47 16.63
C HIS A 358 -12.82 -21.83 16.45
N HIS A 359 -13.33 -22.71 15.59
CA HIS A 359 -12.73 -24.02 15.35
C HIS A 359 -11.34 -23.92 14.69
N LEU A 360 -11.16 -23.02 13.71
CA LEU A 360 -9.85 -22.77 13.10
C LEU A 360 -8.80 -22.36 14.15
N THR A 361 -9.18 -21.49 15.08
CA THR A 361 -8.28 -21.03 16.15
C THR A 361 -7.98 -22.16 17.13
N SER A 362 -9.00 -22.93 17.54
CA SER A 362 -8.85 -24.10 18.41
C SER A 362 -7.92 -25.14 17.78
N PHE A 363 -8.16 -25.52 16.52
CA PHE A 363 -7.31 -26.46 15.79
C PHE A 363 -5.88 -25.97 15.63
N TYR A 364 -5.68 -24.70 15.28
CA TYR A 364 -4.35 -24.14 15.22
C TYR A 364 -3.61 -24.31 16.55
N THR A 365 -4.26 -24.05 17.68
CA THR A 365 -3.62 -24.22 19.00
C THR A 365 -3.32 -25.68 19.33
N SER A 366 -4.18 -26.62 18.93
CA SER A 366 -3.94 -28.05 19.11
C SER A 366 -2.77 -28.55 18.24
N ILE A 367 -2.77 -28.20 16.95
CA ILE A 367 -1.71 -28.58 16.00
C ILE A 367 -0.36 -28.00 16.43
N GLN A 368 -0.33 -26.73 16.85
CA GLN A 368 0.88 -26.07 17.34
C GLN A 368 1.47 -26.77 18.57
N LYS A 369 0.64 -27.38 19.42
CA LYS A 369 1.10 -28.12 20.60
C LYS A 369 1.52 -29.55 20.28
N ALA A 370 0.83 -30.20 19.35
CA ALA A 370 0.99 -31.62 19.07
C ALA A 370 2.11 -31.92 18.05
N THR A 371 2.39 -31.01 17.12
CA THR A 371 3.23 -31.31 15.95
C THR A 371 4.42 -30.36 15.81
N PRO A 372 5.60 -30.85 15.39
CA PRO A 372 6.78 -30.01 15.14
C PRO A 372 6.72 -29.30 13.78
N ILE A 373 5.54 -28.79 13.39
CA ILE A 373 5.36 -28.10 12.12
C ILE A 373 5.97 -26.69 12.19
N ASP A 374 6.60 -26.25 11.10
CA ASP A 374 7.07 -24.87 10.96
C ASP A 374 5.93 -23.88 11.25
N ILE A 375 6.12 -23.10 12.32
CA ILE A 375 5.14 -22.13 12.79
C ILE A 375 4.84 -21.05 11.73
N ILE A 376 5.80 -20.74 10.85
CA ILE A 376 5.60 -19.76 9.79
C ILE A 376 4.66 -20.33 8.72
N ALA A 377 4.90 -21.57 8.27
CA ALA A 377 4.01 -22.27 7.36
C ALA A 377 2.59 -22.42 7.94
N LEU A 378 2.47 -22.84 9.20
CA LEU A 378 1.19 -23.00 9.88
C LEU A 378 0.41 -21.68 9.97
N ARG A 379 1.07 -20.58 10.35
CA ARG A 379 0.46 -19.23 10.38
C ARG A 379 -0.05 -18.78 9.01
N ARG A 380 0.69 -19.10 7.94
CA ARG A 380 0.28 -18.80 6.56
C ARG A 380 -0.96 -19.58 6.15
N ILE A 381 -1.04 -20.87 6.49
CA ILE A 381 -2.21 -21.71 6.24
C ILE A 381 -3.42 -21.17 7.01
N LEU A 382 -3.27 -20.96 8.33
CA LEU A 382 -4.34 -20.43 9.17
C LEU A 382 -4.88 -19.10 8.61
N SER A 383 -3.99 -18.20 8.21
CA SER A 383 -4.41 -16.90 7.69
C SER A 383 -5.27 -16.99 6.43
N LYS A 384 -4.89 -17.87 5.48
CA LYS A 384 -5.71 -18.14 4.29
C LYS A 384 -7.08 -18.70 4.69
N CYS A 385 -7.09 -19.65 5.63
CA CYS A 385 -8.32 -20.27 6.13
C CYS A 385 -9.22 -19.24 6.84
N LEU A 386 -8.66 -18.30 7.60
CA LEU A 386 -9.42 -17.22 8.24
C LEU A 386 -10.03 -16.27 7.20
N LEU A 387 -9.31 -15.94 6.12
CA LEU A 387 -9.88 -15.14 5.03
C LEU A 387 -11.04 -15.87 4.36
N CYS A 388 -10.85 -17.14 4.00
CA CYS A 388 -11.90 -17.97 3.40
C CYS A 388 -13.09 -18.19 4.35
N SER A 389 -12.87 -18.28 5.66
CA SER A 389 -13.93 -18.49 6.64
C SER A 389 -14.96 -17.35 6.68
N CYS A 390 -14.56 -16.14 6.25
CA CYS A 390 -15.42 -14.97 6.17
C CYS A 390 -16.38 -15.01 4.97
N MET A 391 -16.19 -15.95 4.05
CA MET A 391 -17.02 -16.12 2.86
C MET A 391 -18.13 -17.13 3.13
N VAL A 392 -19.37 -16.75 2.89
CA VAL A 392 -20.51 -17.66 2.89
C VAL A 392 -21.15 -17.62 1.50
N GLU A 393 -21.23 -18.79 0.88
CA GLU A 393 -21.83 -18.97 -0.44
C GLU A 393 -22.82 -20.12 -0.35
N THR A 394 -24.07 -19.82 -0.69
CA THR A 394 -25.10 -20.81 -0.98
C THR A 394 -25.59 -20.60 -2.40
N ASN A 395 -26.45 -21.49 -2.91
CA ASN A 395 -26.98 -21.36 -4.26
C ASN A 395 -27.72 -20.03 -4.49
N ASP A 396 -28.34 -19.50 -3.44
CA ASP A 396 -29.23 -18.32 -3.53
C ASP A 396 -28.66 -17.09 -2.82
N PHE A 397 -27.58 -17.23 -2.04
CA PHE A 397 -27.11 -16.18 -1.16
C PHE A 397 -25.58 -16.11 -1.10
N GLN A 398 -25.05 -14.90 -1.31
CA GLN A 398 -23.63 -14.59 -1.17
C GLN A 398 -23.46 -13.57 -0.05
N TYR A 399 -22.68 -13.93 0.97
CA TYR A 399 -22.31 -13.03 2.06
C TYR A 399 -20.81 -13.01 2.33
N LEU A 400 -20.28 -11.80 2.46
CA LEU A 400 -18.92 -11.54 2.92
C LEU A 400 -18.94 -10.86 4.28
N ASP A 401 -18.38 -11.54 5.29
CA ASP A 401 -18.35 -11.04 6.64
C ASP A 401 -17.32 -9.89 6.81
N PRO A 402 -17.68 -8.75 7.43
CA PRO A 402 -16.76 -7.63 7.67
C PRO A 402 -15.52 -7.97 8.50
N ARG A 403 -15.49 -9.12 9.19
CA ARG A 403 -14.28 -9.56 9.89
C ARG A 403 -13.10 -9.82 8.95
N ILE A 404 -13.31 -9.98 7.64
CA ILE A 404 -12.22 -10.09 6.66
C ILE A 404 -11.19 -8.94 6.78
N TYR A 405 -11.66 -7.70 7.02
CA TYR A 405 -10.78 -6.54 7.23
C TYR A 405 -9.94 -6.67 8.51
N LYS A 406 -10.54 -7.21 9.58
CA LYS A 406 -9.84 -7.46 10.85
C LYS A 406 -8.84 -8.60 10.72
N THR A 407 -9.18 -9.67 9.99
CA THR A 407 -8.27 -10.78 9.69
C THR A 407 -7.03 -10.27 8.97
N GLU A 408 -7.19 -9.42 7.95
CA GLU A 408 -6.07 -8.80 7.25
C GLU A 408 -5.18 -7.99 8.22
N GLN A 409 -5.78 -7.17 9.08
CA GLN A 409 -5.05 -6.40 10.10
C GLN A 409 -4.30 -7.29 11.10
N LEU A 410 -4.92 -8.39 11.54
CA LEU A 410 -4.30 -9.36 12.45
C LEU A 410 -3.09 -10.03 11.81
N MET A 411 -3.14 -10.36 10.51
CA MET A 411 -1.99 -10.89 9.81
C MET A 411 -0.78 -9.96 9.91
N TYR A 412 -0.97 -8.65 9.67
CA TYR A 412 0.12 -7.67 9.83
C TYR A 412 0.59 -7.58 11.29
N ARG A 413 -0.33 -7.52 12.26
CA ARG A 413 0.01 -7.42 13.69
C ARG A 413 0.82 -8.61 14.21
N HIS A 414 0.55 -9.81 13.72
CA HIS A 414 1.27 -11.02 14.12
C HIS A 414 2.50 -11.31 13.25
N GLY A 415 2.93 -10.35 12.43
CA GLY A 415 4.11 -10.49 11.57
C GLY A 415 3.97 -11.56 10.48
N ILE A 416 2.73 -11.91 10.11
CA ILE A 416 2.46 -12.84 9.03
C ILE A 416 2.65 -12.07 7.73
N THR A 417 3.80 -12.29 7.08
CA THR A 417 4.15 -11.64 5.82
C THR A 417 3.07 -11.93 4.78
N MET A 418 2.44 -10.88 4.25
CA MET A 418 1.47 -11.03 3.18
C MET A 418 2.20 -11.42 1.90
N THR A 419 1.97 -12.64 1.44
CA THR A 419 2.55 -13.11 0.17
C THR A 419 1.74 -12.57 -1.01
N VAL A 420 2.34 -12.51 -2.21
CA VAL A 420 1.63 -12.16 -3.45
C VAL A 420 0.37 -13.03 -3.61
N LYS A 421 0.49 -14.35 -3.40
CA LYS A 421 -0.64 -15.30 -3.44
C LYS A 421 -1.75 -14.95 -2.43
N SER A 422 -1.40 -14.48 -1.24
CA SER A 422 -2.38 -14.04 -0.23
C SER A 422 -3.10 -12.77 -0.67
N TYR A 423 -2.40 -11.81 -1.29
CA TYR A 423 -3.03 -10.63 -1.87
C TYR A 423 -3.96 -10.99 -3.03
N MET A 424 -3.52 -11.83 -3.96
CA MET A 424 -4.34 -12.30 -5.08
C MET A 424 -5.62 -12.99 -4.59
N LEU A 425 -5.52 -13.79 -3.52
CA LEU A 425 -6.67 -14.39 -2.86
C LEU A 425 -7.62 -13.31 -2.32
N ILE A 426 -7.13 -12.31 -1.60
CA ILE A 426 -7.95 -11.22 -1.06
C ILE A 426 -8.66 -10.44 -2.19
N LEU A 427 -7.94 -10.10 -3.26
CA LEU A 427 -8.51 -9.42 -4.42
C LEU A 427 -9.60 -10.27 -5.08
N ASN A 428 -9.37 -11.58 -5.23
CA ASN A 428 -10.36 -12.51 -5.75
C ASN A 428 -11.62 -12.55 -4.89
N ILE A 429 -11.47 -12.62 -3.55
CA ILE A 429 -12.60 -12.59 -2.62
C ILE A 429 -13.41 -11.31 -2.83
N PHE A 430 -12.77 -10.13 -2.81
CA PHE A 430 -13.52 -8.89 -2.99
C PHE A 430 -14.17 -8.78 -4.37
N ALA A 431 -13.48 -9.16 -5.44
CA ALA A 431 -14.04 -9.15 -6.80
C ALA A 431 -15.27 -10.07 -6.90
N LYS A 432 -15.19 -11.29 -6.34
CA LYS A 432 -16.29 -12.27 -6.34
C LYS A 432 -17.56 -11.75 -5.66
N TYR A 433 -17.41 -10.99 -4.58
CA TYR A 433 -18.53 -10.35 -3.88
C TYR A 433 -18.88 -8.95 -4.41
N ASN A 434 -18.44 -8.62 -5.64
CA ASN A 434 -18.66 -7.34 -6.31
C ASN A 434 -18.20 -6.10 -5.50
N ARG A 435 -17.19 -6.27 -4.64
CA ARG A 435 -16.61 -5.23 -3.78
C ARG A 435 -15.45 -4.51 -4.47
N TRP A 436 -15.69 -3.99 -5.68
CA TRP A 436 -14.63 -3.40 -6.52
C TRP A 436 -13.92 -2.21 -5.90
N LYS A 437 -14.62 -1.40 -5.09
CA LYS A 437 -13.98 -0.32 -4.31
C LYS A 437 -12.87 -0.86 -3.39
N ASP A 438 -13.11 -2.01 -2.76
CA ASP A 438 -12.16 -2.65 -1.85
C ASP A 438 -10.99 -3.32 -2.61
N VAL A 439 -11.23 -3.78 -3.85
CA VAL A 439 -10.20 -4.26 -4.78
C VAL A 439 -9.26 -3.12 -5.15
N TRP A 440 -9.79 -2.01 -5.65
CA TRP A 440 -9.00 -0.86 -6.09
C TRP A 440 -8.23 -0.17 -4.97
N LEU A 441 -8.83 -0.07 -3.78
CA LEU A 441 -8.15 0.44 -2.59
C LEU A 441 -6.90 -0.38 -2.26
N ARG A 442 -6.97 -1.71 -2.39
CA ARG A 442 -5.81 -2.59 -2.11
C ARG A 442 -4.81 -2.58 -3.25
N TRP A 443 -5.28 -2.58 -4.48
CA TRP A 443 -4.43 -2.47 -5.66
C TRP A 443 -3.56 -1.20 -5.61
N SER A 444 -4.19 -0.04 -5.43
CA SER A 444 -3.50 1.25 -5.28
C SER A 444 -2.56 1.28 -4.08
N LYS A 445 -2.90 0.62 -2.96
CA LYS A 445 -1.99 0.52 -1.82
C LYS A 445 -0.71 -0.24 -2.17
N LEU A 446 -0.78 -1.29 -2.99
CA LEU A 446 0.41 -2.04 -3.42
C LEU A 446 1.32 -1.18 -4.30
N THR A 447 0.74 -0.48 -5.28
CA THR A 447 1.49 0.41 -6.18
C THR A 447 2.09 1.60 -5.42
N ASN A 448 1.35 2.20 -4.48
CA ASN A 448 1.81 3.32 -3.66
C ASN A 448 2.95 2.95 -2.70
N ILE A 449 3.04 1.69 -2.25
CA ILE A 449 4.18 1.22 -1.44
C ILE A 449 5.44 1.00 -2.31
N GLY A 450 5.31 1.08 -3.64
CA GLY A 450 6.40 0.85 -4.58
C GLY A 450 6.70 -0.63 -4.77
N ILE A 451 5.74 -1.52 -4.49
CA ILE A 451 5.89 -2.93 -4.81
C ILE A 451 5.77 -3.08 -6.32
N LEU A 452 6.84 -3.53 -6.96
CA LEU A 452 6.82 -3.88 -8.38
C LEU A 452 5.87 -5.05 -8.58
N LEU A 453 4.84 -4.83 -9.40
CA LEU A 453 3.86 -5.84 -9.77
C LEU A 453 4.42 -6.62 -10.96
N ASP A 454 4.36 -7.95 -10.87
CA ASP A 454 4.79 -8.85 -11.93
C ASP A 454 3.66 -9.10 -12.94
N GLU A 455 4.01 -9.79 -14.03
CA GLU A 455 3.05 -10.18 -15.07
C GLU A 455 1.87 -10.96 -14.49
N ASP A 456 2.11 -11.86 -13.53
CA ASP A 456 1.09 -12.69 -12.90
C ASP A 456 0.04 -11.86 -12.14
N MET A 457 0.47 -10.79 -11.44
CA MET A 457 -0.42 -9.87 -10.75
C MET A 457 -1.32 -9.08 -11.71
N TYR A 458 -0.77 -8.55 -12.81
CA TYR A 458 -1.56 -7.86 -13.83
C TYR A 458 -2.51 -8.82 -14.55
N CYS A 459 -2.01 -9.99 -14.96
CA CYS A 459 -2.82 -11.04 -15.56
C CYS A 459 -4.00 -11.42 -14.65
N HIS A 460 -3.75 -11.56 -13.34
CA HIS A 460 -4.78 -11.88 -12.37
C HIS A 460 -5.83 -10.78 -12.22
N ILE A 461 -5.43 -9.50 -12.12
CA ILE A 461 -6.42 -8.43 -11.95
C ILE A 461 -7.29 -8.24 -13.20
N PHE A 462 -6.70 -8.31 -14.40
CA PHE A 462 -7.47 -8.25 -15.65
C PHE A 462 -8.38 -9.47 -15.81
N ARG A 463 -7.92 -10.66 -15.41
CA ARG A 463 -8.77 -11.85 -15.36
C ARG A 463 -9.98 -11.66 -14.45
N LEU A 464 -9.78 -11.17 -13.22
CA LEU A 464 -10.87 -10.94 -12.27
C LEU A 464 -11.92 -9.98 -12.84
N VAL A 465 -11.48 -8.92 -13.51
CA VAL A 465 -12.36 -7.93 -14.15
C VAL A 465 -13.13 -8.53 -15.32
N ALA A 466 -12.44 -9.27 -16.19
CA ALA A 466 -13.05 -9.96 -17.33
C ALA A 466 -14.11 -10.98 -16.87
N GLU A 467 -13.85 -11.72 -15.79
CA GLU A 467 -14.74 -12.76 -15.28
C GLU A 467 -15.96 -12.19 -14.54
N SER A 468 -15.86 -10.99 -13.95
CA SER A 468 -16.95 -10.43 -13.14
C SER A 468 -18.08 -9.82 -13.95
N LYS A 469 -17.90 -9.63 -15.26
CA LYS A 469 -18.87 -8.96 -16.14
C LYS A 469 -19.29 -7.58 -15.63
N ASN A 470 -18.38 -6.86 -14.96
CA ASN A 470 -18.66 -5.55 -14.38
C ASN A 470 -18.04 -4.47 -15.28
N GLU A 471 -18.86 -3.80 -16.07
CA GLU A 471 -18.43 -2.77 -17.02
C GLU A 471 -17.64 -1.63 -16.34
N ARG A 472 -18.07 -1.18 -15.15
CA ARG A 472 -17.36 -0.12 -14.40
C ARG A 472 -15.96 -0.57 -13.97
N ALA A 473 -15.81 -1.83 -13.57
CA ALA A 473 -14.52 -2.40 -13.24
C ALA A 473 -13.62 -2.50 -14.47
N ALA A 474 -14.18 -2.86 -15.64
CA ALA A 474 -13.47 -2.89 -16.92
C ALA A 474 -12.96 -1.51 -17.33
N ILE A 475 -13.82 -0.49 -17.32
CA ILE A 475 -13.45 0.89 -17.62
C ILE A 475 -12.31 1.36 -16.71
N TYR A 476 -12.42 1.12 -15.39
CA TYR A 476 -11.38 1.52 -14.44
C TYR A 476 -10.05 0.80 -14.71
N ALA A 477 -10.10 -0.52 -14.94
CA ALA A 477 -8.91 -1.31 -15.21
C ALA A 477 -8.20 -0.89 -16.50
N LEU A 478 -8.96 -0.64 -17.57
CA LEU A 478 -8.42 -0.20 -18.86
C LEU A 478 -7.88 1.23 -18.82
N SER A 479 -8.50 2.12 -18.04
CA SER A 479 -8.06 3.53 -17.96
C SER A 479 -6.90 3.76 -16.98
N ASN A 480 -6.83 3.00 -15.89
CA ASN A 480 -5.91 3.27 -14.79
C ASN A 480 -4.89 2.14 -14.61
N VAL A 481 -5.37 0.90 -14.43
CA VAL A 481 -4.49 -0.25 -14.13
C VAL A 481 -3.57 -0.57 -15.32
N PHE A 482 -4.09 -0.45 -16.55
CA PHE A 482 -3.30 -0.63 -17.75
C PHE A 482 -2.23 0.47 -17.93
N GLU A 483 -2.58 1.73 -17.68
CA GLU A 483 -1.60 2.82 -17.73
C GLU A 483 -0.51 2.62 -16.66
N ASP A 484 -0.89 2.28 -15.42
CA ASP A 484 0.06 1.94 -14.36
C ASP A 484 1.02 0.81 -14.78
N MET A 485 0.52 -0.21 -15.50
CA MET A 485 1.31 -1.31 -16.05
C MET A 485 2.32 -0.84 -17.09
N VAL A 486 1.90 0.01 -18.03
CA VAL A 486 2.75 0.52 -19.12
C VAL A 486 3.83 1.46 -18.58
N PHE A 487 3.51 2.27 -17.57
CA PHE A 487 4.46 3.19 -16.94
C PHE A 487 5.39 2.54 -15.91
N GLN A 488 5.20 1.26 -15.58
CA GLN A 488 6.06 0.58 -14.63
C GLN A 488 7.49 0.40 -15.18
N SER A 489 8.49 0.54 -14.30
CA SER A 489 9.90 0.27 -14.58
C SER A 489 10.40 -0.89 -13.71
N PRO A 490 10.92 -1.99 -14.28
CA PRO A 490 11.16 -2.24 -15.70
C PRO A 490 9.86 -2.41 -16.50
N GLU A 491 9.92 -2.07 -17.80
CA GLU A 491 8.80 -2.22 -18.72
C GLU A 491 8.38 -3.69 -18.80
N LEU A 492 7.09 -3.95 -18.62
CA LEU A 492 6.51 -5.27 -18.80
C LEU A 492 6.33 -5.54 -20.30
N PHE A 493 7.02 -6.55 -20.81
CA PHE A 493 6.87 -6.95 -22.20
C PHE A 493 5.41 -7.33 -22.52
N ALA A 494 5.02 -7.13 -23.78
CA ALA A 494 3.69 -7.49 -24.26
C ALA A 494 3.42 -8.99 -24.05
N SER A 495 2.61 -9.32 -23.04
CA SER A 495 2.24 -10.69 -22.68
C SER A 495 0.98 -11.13 -23.42
N LYS A 496 1.01 -12.34 -23.99
CA LYS A 496 -0.16 -12.97 -24.61
C LYS A 496 -1.30 -13.15 -23.61
N ASN A 497 -0.98 -13.52 -22.36
CA ASN A 497 -1.99 -13.77 -21.33
C ASN A 497 -2.71 -12.48 -20.95
N ILE A 498 -1.96 -11.40 -20.72
CA ILE A 498 -2.53 -10.08 -20.42
C ILE A 498 -3.40 -9.60 -21.58
N ALA A 499 -2.95 -9.74 -22.82
CA ALA A 499 -3.71 -9.32 -23.99
C ALA A 499 -5.05 -10.05 -24.16
N VAL A 500 -5.11 -11.36 -23.84
CA VAL A 500 -6.36 -12.12 -23.85
C VAL A 500 -7.37 -11.52 -22.87
N TYR A 501 -6.95 -11.19 -21.65
CA TYR A 501 -7.85 -10.63 -20.64
C TYR A 501 -8.22 -9.17 -20.92
N LEU A 502 -7.30 -8.37 -21.46
CA LEU A 502 -7.60 -7.01 -21.92
C LEU A 502 -8.65 -7.00 -23.04
N SER A 503 -8.55 -7.92 -23.99
CA SER A 503 -9.57 -8.08 -25.04
C SER A 503 -10.95 -8.37 -24.42
N ARG A 504 -11.01 -9.30 -23.46
CA ARG A 504 -12.27 -9.61 -22.75
C ARG A 504 -12.80 -8.45 -21.94
N CYS A 505 -11.93 -7.61 -21.37
CA CYS A 505 -12.36 -6.38 -20.68
C CYS A 505 -12.97 -5.37 -21.67
N LEU A 506 -12.43 -5.23 -22.88
CA LEU A 506 -13.00 -4.38 -23.93
C LEU A 506 -14.37 -4.89 -24.37
N ASP A 507 -14.56 -6.21 -24.47
CA ASP A 507 -15.85 -6.83 -24.81
C ASP A 507 -16.96 -6.53 -23.78
N LEU A 508 -16.61 -6.13 -22.55
CA LEU A 508 -17.57 -5.76 -21.50
C LEU A 508 -18.08 -4.31 -21.61
N ILE A 509 -17.45 -3.47 -22.44
CA ILE A 509 -17.82 -2.06 -22.56
C ILE A 509 -18.88 -1.92 -23.66
N SER A 510 -20.04 -1.38 -23.29
CA SER A 510 -21.19 -1.22 -24.17
C SER A 510 -20.98 -0.20 -25.29
N PHE A 511 -20.17 0.84 -25.02
CA PHE A 511 -19.81 1.88 -26.00
C PHE A 511 -18.50 1.52 -26.71
N GLN A 512 -18.58 0.56 -27.63
CA GLN A 512 -17.48 0.21 -28.53
C GLN A 512 -17.35 1.29 -29.62
N ASN A 513 -16.70 2.40 -29.28
CA ASN A 513 -16.10 3.23 -30.31
C ASN A 513 -14.73 2.61 -30.62
N ASP A 514 -14.45 2.28 -31.88
CA ASP A 514 -13.18 1.65 -32.30
C ASP A 514 -11.94 2.49 -31.89
N ASN A 515 -12.16 3.76 -31.54
CA ASN A 515 -11.14 4.69 -31.08
C ASN A 515 -10.95 4.73 -29.55
N SER A 516 -11.74 4.00 -28.77
CA SER A 516 -11.60 3.95 -27.31
C SER A 516 -10.37 3.10 -26.93
N TYR A 517 -9.53 3.59 -26.02
CA TYR A 517 -8.34 2.88 -25.50
C TYR A 517 -7.31 2.46 -26.57
N PRO A 518 -6.80 3.39 -27.41
CA PRO A 518 -5.88 3.06 -28.51
C PRO A 518 -4.60 2.37 -28.02
N SER A 519 -4.09 2.75 -26.85
CA SER A 519 -2.91 2.12 -26.22
C SER A 519 -3.13 0.64 -25.91
N VAL A 520 -4.34 0.27 -25.47
CA VAL A 520 -4.72 -1.13 -25.18
C VAL A 520 -4.79 -1.93 -26.46
N HIS A 521 -5.46 -1.42 -27.50
CA HIS A 521 -5.53 -2.08 -28.81
C HIS A 521 -4.15 -2.31 -29.41
N LYS A 522 -3.28 -1.31 -29.35
CA LYS A 522 -1.88 -1.42 -29.79
C LYS A 522 -1.13 -2.51 -29.01
N TYR A 523 -1.28 -2.55 -27.69
CA TYR A 523 -0.66 -3.59 -26.85
C TYR A 523 -1.14 -5.00 -27.26
N ILE A 524 -2.44 -5.17 -27.48
CA ILE A 524 -3.03 -6.43 -27.94
C ILE A 524 -2.45 -6.83 -29.31
N GLN A 525 -2.37 -5.92 -30.27
CA GLN A 525 -1.79 -6.20 -31.60
C GLN A 525 -0.31 -6.61 -31.50
N VAL A 526 0.50 -5.88 -30.73
CA VAL A 526 1.92 -6.20 -30.51
C VAL A 526 2.07 -7.59 -29.88
N SER A 527 1.26 -7.91 -28.87
CA SER A 527 1.30 -9.23 -28.21
C SER A 527 0.99 -10.40 -29.17
N LYS A 528 0.10 -10.19 -30.17
CA LYS A 528 -0.23 -11.17 -31.20
C LYS A 528 0.92 -11.37 -32.17
N SER A 529 1.58 -10.27 -32.60
CA SER A 529 2.68 -10.31 -33.58
C SER A 529 3.94 -11.03 -33.07
N ARG A 530 4.23 -10.98 -31.77
CA ARG A 530 5.39 -11.67 -31.16
C ARG A 530 5.19 -13.18 -31.02
N GLY A 531 4.02 -13.67 -31.40
CA GLY A 531 3.56 -15.00 -31.08
C GLY A 531 3.76 -16.09 -32.12
N ASN A 532 4.29 -15.73 -33.29
CA ASN A 532 4.52 -16.62 -34.42
C ASN A 532 6.01 -16.94 -34.58
#